data_AF-A0A4U8SHH1-F1
#
_entry.id   AF-A0A4U8SHH1-F1
#
_cell.length_a   1.000
_cell.length_b   1.000
_cell.length_c   1.000
_cell.angle_alpha   90.00
_cell.angle_beta   90.00
_cell.angle_gamma   90.00
#
_symmetry.space_group_name_H-M   'P 1'
#
loop_
_entity.id
_entity.type
_entity.pdbx_description
1 polymer ?
#
loop_
_entity_poly.entity_id
_entity_poly.type
_entity_poly.pdbx_seq_one_letter_code
_entity_poly.pdbx_strand_id
1 'polypeptide(L)'
;CISGWGWLVPYNLQPSYHQFKKMCKLNELPNNEEKYNKILSYYDLDWNTMLETMKPMQTSDEYQIKYMLGETKIHNRIEFDSGFFVYLDKTKQNIVRISPYFFARWDTKRKYLTTKSIASYELVFKTAYGSCTSIKD
;
A
#
# COMPACT_ATOMS: atom_id res chain seq x y z
N CYS A 1 -2.76 -3.11 -34.01
CA CYS A 1 -1.41 -3.30 -33.45
C CYS A 1 -1.50 -4.21 -32.21
N ILE A 2 -1.13 -5.48 -32.34
CA ILE A 2 -1.09 -6.41 -31.20
C ILE A 2 0.26 -6.23 -30.50
N SER A 3 0.33 -5.45 -29.43
CA SER A 3 1.54 -5.31 -28.60
C SER A 3 1.71 -6.52 -27.67
N GLY A 4 1.88 -7.69 -28.30
CA GLY A 4 1.96 -9.01 -27.68
C GLY A 4 3.31 -9.37 -27.07
N TRP A 5 3.87 -8.52 -26.20
CA TRP A 5 5.12 -8.82 -25.47
C TRP A 5 4.93 -8.92 -23.95
N GLY A 6 3.73 -8.65 -23.41
CA GLY A 6 3.50 -8.52 -21.97
C GLY A 6 3.75 -9.79 -21.12
N TRP A 7 3.65 -10.97 -21.72
CA TRP A 7 3.84 -12.23 -20.99
C TRP A 7 5.31 -12.66 -20.85
N LEU A 8 6.12 -12.48 -21.90
CA LEU A 8 7.49 -13.02 -21.96
C LEU A 8 8.54 -12.07 -21.36
N VAL A 9 8.27 -10.77 -21.30
CA VAL A 9 9.22 -9.77 -20.76
C VAL A 9 9.38 -9.99 -19.26
N PRO A 10 10.58 -10.36 -18.76
CA PRO A 10 10.84 -10.51 -17.32
C PRO A 10 10.38 -9.27 -16.53
N TYR A 11 9.88 -9.49 -15.31
CA TYR A 11 9.39 -8.39 -14.47
C TYR A 11 10.42 -7.28 -14.25
N ASN A 12 11.69 -7.66 -14.09
CA ASN A 12 12.81 -6.73 -13.92
C ASN A 12 13.06 -5.80 -15.13
N LEU A 13 12.45 -6.05 -16.29
CA LEU A 13 12.53 -5.14 -17.44
C LEU A 13 11.31 -4.22 -17.56
N GLN A 14 10.30 -4.41 -16.71
CA GLN A 14 9.08 -3.59 -16.73
C GLN A 14 9.24 -2.35 -15.84
N PRO A 15 9.07 -1.12 -16.36
CA PRO A 15 9.21 0.10 -15.55
C PRO A 15 8.28 0.15 -14.32
N SER A 16 7.04 -0.34 -14.47
CA SER A 16 6.09 -0.41 -13.36
C SER A 16 6.53 -1.35 -12.23
N TYR A 17 7.29 -2.41 -12.53
CA TYR A 17 7.86 -3.27 -11.50
C TYR A 17 8.89 -2.53 -10.65
N HIS A 18 9.78 -1.75 -11.28
CA HIS A 18 10.78 -0.96 -10.55
C HIS A 18 10.14 0.14 -9.71
N GLN A 19 9.10 0.81 -10.23
CA GLN A 19 8.32 1.78 -9.45
C GLN A 19 7.70 1.12 -8.22
N PHE A 20 7.02 -0.01 -8.39
CA PHE A 20 6.46 -0.80 -7.28
C PHE A 20 7.54 -1.21 -6.26
N LYS A 21 8.68 -1.75 -6.72
CA LYS A 21 9.78 -2.15 -5.82
C LYS A 21 10.35 -0.97 -5.04
N LYS A 22 10.46 0.23 -5.64
CA LYS A 22 10.87 1.45 -4.94
C LYS A 22 9.86 1.82 -3.85
N MET A 23 8.57 1.71 -4.12
CA MET A 23 7.53 1.93 -3.10
C MET A 23 7.64 0.91 -1.95
N CYS A 24 7.88 -0.36 -2.26
CA CYS A 24 8.03 -1.38 -1.22
C CYS A 24 9.23 -1.14 -0.28
N LYS A 25 10.29 -0.45 -0.75
CA LYS A 25 11.43 -0.09 0.10
C LYS A 25 11.04 0.87 1.22
N LEU A 26 9.90 1.56 1.14
CA LEU A 26 9.37 2.37 2.25
C LEU A 26 9.13 1.51 3.49
N ASN A 27 8.76 0.25 3.32
CA ASN A 27 8.50 -0.67 4.44
C ASN A 27 9.79 -1.08 5.17
N GLU A 28 10.94 -0.93 4.52
CA GLU A 28 12.27 -1.19 5.10
C GLU A 28 12.78 0.02 5.92
N LEU A 29 12.19 1.20 5.74
CA LEU A 29 12.57 2.40 6.49
C LEU A 29 12.07 2.33 7.94
N PRO A 30 12.84 2.88 8.89
CA PRO A 30 12.39 3.05 10.27
C PRO A 30 11.16 3.97 10.33
N ASN A 31 10.33 3.79 11.36
CA ASN A 31 9.14 4.63 11.57
C ASN A 31 9.57 5.98 12.17
N ASN A 32 10.06 6.86 11.30
CA ASN A 32 10.50 8.21 11.61
C ASN A 32 9.95 9.21 10.59
N GLU A 33 10.26 10.49 10.80
CA GLU A 33 9.80 11.59 9.96
C GLU A 33 10.13 11.39 8.46
N GLU A 34 11.30 10.84 8.12
CA GLU A 34 11.68 10.58 6.74
C GLU A 34 10.68 9.64 6.04
N LYS A 35 10.33 8.53 6.70
CA LYS A 35 9.35 7.59 6.16
C LYS A 35 7.98 8.24 6.00
N TYR A 36 7.57 9.05 6.98
CA TYR A 36 6.26 9.70 6.97
C TYR A 36 6.15 10.70 5.82
N ASN A 37 7.16 11.56 5.65
CA ASN A 37 7.21 12.54 4.58
C ASN A 37 7.23 11.87 3.20
N LYS A 38 7.94 10.75 3.05
CA LYS A 38 7.89 9.97 1.80
C LYS A 38 6.50 9.42 1.52
N ILE A 39 5.79 8.88 2.51
CA ILE A 39 4.42 8.39 2.33
C ILE A 39 3.52 9.53 1.87
N LEU A 40 3.55 10.67 2.57
CA LEU A 40 2.75 11.85 2.24
C LEU A 40 3.04 12.40 0.84
N SER A 41 4.31 12.36 0.39
CA SER A 41 4.70 12.84 -0.94
C SER A 41 4.06 12.06 -2.10
N TYR A 42 3.61 10.81 -1.89
CA TYR A 42 2.87 10.09 -2.93
C TYR A 42 1.46 10.64 -3.17
N TYR A 43 0.97 11.48 -2.26
CA TYR A 43 -0.35 12.09 -2.29
C TYR A 43 -0.27 13.60 -2.51
N ASP A 44 0.93 14.14 -2.77
CA ASP A 44 1.20 15.58 -2.80
C ASP A 44 0.76 16.30 -1.52
N LEU A 45 0.96 15.64 -0.36
CA LEU A 45 0.61 16.16 0.97
C LEU A 45 1.84 16.41 1.84
N ASP A 46 1.65 17.25 2.85
CA ASP A 46 2.48 17.34 4.05
C ASP A 46 1.65 17.07 5.31
N TRP A 47 2.29 17.10 6.49
CA TRP A 47 1.62 16.83 7.76
C TRP A 47 0.47 17.80 8.06
N ASN A 48 0.66 19.09 7.83
CA ASN A 48 -0.35 20.10 8.14
C ASN A 48 -1.55 19.94 7.20
N THR A 49 -1.28 19.83 5.91
CA THR A 49 -2.30 19.63 4.88
C THR A 49 -3.08 18.35 5.13
N MET A 50 -2.40 17.26 5.52
CA MET A 50 -3.07 16.02 5.90
C MET A 50 -4.00 16.22 7.10
N LEU A 51 -3.55 16.88 8.17
CA LEU A 51 -4.36 17.10 9.38
C LEU A 51 -5.57 18.01 9.13
N GLU A 52 -5.46 18.96 8.20
CA GLU A 52 -6.55 19.86 7.83
C GLU A 52 -7.57 19.20 6.90
N THR A 53 -7.12 18.36 5.97
CA THR A 53 -7.97 17.79 4.92
C THR A 53 -8.55 16.43 5.28
N MET A 54 -7.82 15.62 6.07
CA MET A 54 -8.19 14.25 6.39
C MET A 54 -8.93 14.18 7.73
N LYS A 55 -10.07 13.49 7.72
CA LYS A 55 -10.82 13.25 8.96
C LYS A 55 -10.20 12.08 9.73
N PRO A 56 -9.83 12.26 11.02
CA PRO A 56 -9.43 11.15 11.85
C PRO A 56 -10.58 10.16 12.02
N MET A 57 -10.26 8.88 11.96
CA MET A 57 -11.17 7.79 12.25
C MET A 57 -10.80 7.20 13.61
N GLN A 58 -11.77 7.11 14.52
CA GLN A 58 -11.56 6.36 15.75
C GLN A 58 -11.53 4.87 15.46
N THR A 59 -10.59 4.19 16.11
CA THR A 59 -10.51 2.72 16.03
C THR A 59 -11.30 2.09 17.18
N SER A 60 -11.34 0.76 17.25
CA SER A 60 -11.88 0.06 18.41
C SER A 60 -11.07 0.32 19.69
N ASP A 61 -9.80 0.70 19.54
CA ASP A 61 -8.95 1.14 20.63
C ASP A 61 -9.11 2.66 20.81
N GLU A 62 -9.64 3.07 21.97
CA GLU A 62 -9.91 4.47 22.29
C GLU A 62 -8.65 5.34 22.46
N TYR A 63 -7.47 4.71 22.52
CA TYR A 63 -6.16 5.35 22.57
C TYR A 63 -5.48 5.34 21.19
N GLN A 64 -6.20 4.96 20.13
CA GLN A 64 -5.68 4.93 18.77
C GLN A 64 -6.59 5.67 17.79
N ILE A 65 -5.99 6.65 17.11
CA ILE A 65 -6.60 7.39 16.02
C ILE A 65 -5.98 6.92 14.69
N LYS A 66 -6.80 6.76 13.66
CA LYS A 66 -6.37 6.38 12.32
C LYS A 66 -6.61 7.50 11.33
N TYR A 67 -5.59 7.86 10.56
CA TYR A 67 -5.69 8.73 9.38
C TYR A 67 -5.51 7.88 8.14
N MET A 68 -6.49 7.88 7.23
CA MET A 68 -6.39 7.20 5.94
C MET A 68 -6.14 8.23 4.84
N LEU A 69 -5.10 8.03 4.03
CA LEU A 69 -4.81 8.88 2.88
C LEU A 69 -5.61 8.46 1.64
N GLY A 70 -6.03 7.20 1.60
CA GLY A 70 -6.90 6.65 0.57
C GLY A 70 -6.16 5.86 -0.52
N GLU A 71 -6.96 5.20 -1.35
CA GLU A 71 -6.47 4.37 -2.45
C GLU A 71 -6.05 5.23 -3.64
N THR A 72 -4.82 5.03 -4.11
CA THR A 72 -4.28 5.69 -5.29
C THR A 72 -3.82 4.66 -6.32
N LYS A 73 -3.92 5.03 -7.61
CA LYS A 73 -3.50 4.18 -8.73
C LYS A 73 -2.52 4.88 -9.63
N ILE A 74 -1.43 4.19 -9.95
CA ILE A 74 -0.42 4.63 -10.92
C ILE A 74 -0.50 3.73 -12.16
N HIS A 75 -0.72 4.35 -13.32
CA HIS A 75 -0.71 3.71 -14.65
C HIS A 75 -1.57 2.44 -14.77
N ASN A 76 -2.66 2.31 -14.00
CA ASN A 76 -3.53 1.11 -13.95
C ASN A 76 -2.79 -0.21 -13.69
N ARG A 77 -1.60 -0.12 -13.08
CA ARG A 77 -0.74 -1.28 -12.76
C ARG A 77 -0.30 -1.31 -11.31
N ILE A 78 -0.21 -0.16 -10.65
CA ILE A 78 0.11 -0.08 -9.23
C ILE A 78 -1.10 0.52 -8.53
N GLU A 79 -1.53 -0.15 -7.48
CA GLU A 79 -2.56 0.32 -6.55
C GLU A 79 -1.91 0.37 -5.18
N PHE A 80 -2.07 1.46 -4.46
CA PHE A 80 -1.53 1.57 -3.11
C PHE A 80 -2.48 2.34 -2.20
N ASP A 81 -2.39 2.02 -0.93
CA ASP A 81 -3.16 2.64 0.14
C ASP A 81 -2.25 2.83 1.34
N SER A 82 -2.48 3.90 2.07
CA SER A 82 -1.64 4.25 3.21
C SER A 82 -2.37 5.10 4.23
N GLY A 83 -1.76 5.17 5.40
CA GLY A 83 -2.30 5.90 6.52
C GLY A 83 -1.37 5.90 7.72
N PHE A 84 -1.85 6.52 8.79
CA PHE A 84 -1.12 6.63 10.05
C PHE A 84 -2.00 6.22 11.21
N PHE A 85 -1.48 5.33 12.05
CA PHE A 85 -2.02 5.04 13.36
C PHE A 85 -1.28 5.88 14.39
N VAL A 86 -2.00 6.78 15.04
CA VAL A 86 -1.50 7.64 16.12
C VAL A 86 -1.96 7.04 17.44
N TYR A 87 -0.99 6.65 18.27
CA TYR A 87 -1.22 6.07 19.59
C TYR A 87 -1.06 7.18 20.62
N LEU A 88 -2.07 7.34 21.46
CA LEU A 88 -2.13 8.33 22.52
C LEU A 88 -1.79 7.70 23.87
N ASP A 89 -1.42 8.55 24.82
CA ASP A 89 -1.28 8.15 26.21
C ASP A 89 -2.65 7.96 26.88
N LYS A 90 -2.66 7.47 28.12
CA LYS A 90 -3.91 7.24 28.87
C LYS A 90 -4.71 8.52 29.11
N THR A 91 -4.05 9.69 29.07
CA THR A 91 -4.71 11.00 29.23
C THR A 91 -5.33 11.49 27.92
N LYS A 92 -4.99 10.86 26.79
CA LYS A 92 -5.34 11.27 25.42
C LYS A 92 -4.84 12.67 25.04
N GLN A 93 -3.86 13.20 25.76
CA GLN A 93 -3.28 14.52 25.50
C GLN A 93 -1.93 14.44 24.79
N ASN A 94 -1.23 13.31 24.89
CA ASN A 94 0.10 13.14 24.33
C ASN A 94 0.15 12.01 23.30
N ILE A 95 0.91 12.24 22.22
CA ILE A 95 1.22 11.20 21.25
C ILE A 95 2.38 10.35 21.79
N VAL A 96 2.13 9.05 21.95
CA VAL A 96 3.13 8.07 22.38
C VAL A 96 3.91 7.52 21.19
N ARG A 97 3.20 7.23 20.09
CA ARG A 97 3.79 6.61 18.91
C ARG A 97 2.96 6.92 17.67
N ILE A 98 3.64 7.02 16.53
CA ILE A 98 3.01 6.99 15.21
C ILE A 98 3.48 5.71 14.51
N SER A 99 2.54 4.97 13.92
CA SER A 99 2.83 3.79 13.11
C SER A 99 2.23 3.96 11.72
N PRO A 100 3.05 4.02 10.66
CA PRO A 100 2.55 4.15 9.30
C PRO A 100 2.05 2.80 8.78
N TYR A 101 0.92 2.86 8.10
CA TYR A 101 0.42 1.80 7.25
C TYR A 101 0.74 2.16 5.80
N PHE A 102 1.36 1.22 5.08
CA PHE A 102 1.58 1.37 3.65
C PHE A 102 1.43 0.01 2.98
N PHE A 103 0.49 -0.07 2.06
CA PHE A 103 0.25 -1.22 1.21
C PHE A 103 0.41 -0.81 -0.24
N ALA A 104 1.14 -1.61 -1.02
CA ALA A 104 1.16 -1.48 -2.47
C ALA A 104 0.94 -2.85 -3.12
N ARG A 105 0.21 -2.84 -4.22
CA ARG A 105 -0.07 -3.96 -5.10
C ARG A 105 0.35 -3.59 -6.51
N TRP A 106 0.96 -4.54 -7.20
CA TRP A 106 1.34 -4.42 -8.60
C TRP A 106 0.68 -5.52 -9.43
N ASP A 107 -0.14 -5.11 -10.40
CA ASP A 107 -0.75 -5.97 -11.39
C ASP A 107 0.26 -6.33 -12.47
N THR A 108 0.67 -7.59 -12.48
CA THR A 108 1.65 -8.10 -13.44
C THR A 108 1.08 -8.23 -14.86
N LYS A 109 -0.25 -8.09 -15.01
CA LYS A 109 -1.06 -8.40 -16.21
C LYS A 109 -0.92 -9.84 -16.72
N ARG A 110 -0.29 -10.72 -15.93
CA ARG A 110 -0.21 -12.15 -16.19
C ARG A 110 -1.30 -12.87 -15.45
N LYS A 111 -1.77 -13.97 -16.03
CA LYS A 111 -2.76 -14.87 -15.44
C LYS A 111 -2.08 -16.18 -15.03
N TYR A 112 -2.60 -16.87 -14.05
CA TYR A 112 -2.18 -18.24 -13.73
C TYR A 112 -3.42 -19.11 -13.58
N LEU A 113 -3.25 -20.39 -13.90
CA LEU A 113 -4.32 -21.38 -13.78
C LEU A 113 -4.38 -21.87 -12.33
N THR A 114 -5.58 -21.93 -11.77
CA THR A 114 -5.82 -22.40 -10.40
C THR A 114 -7.23 -22.97 -10.28
N THR A 115 -7.56 -23.62 -9.17
CA THR A 115 -8.93 -24.06 -8.90
C THR A 115 -9.75 -22.92 -8.29
N LYS A 116 -11.06 -22.93 -8.53
CA LYS A 116 -11.98 -21.92 -7.99
C LYS A 116 -12.08 -21.98 -6.47
N SER A 117 -12.08 -23.20 -5.91
CA SER A 117 -12.08 -23.47 -4.48
C SER A 117 -11.41 -24.83 -4.21
N ILE A 118 -11.09 -25.10 -2.95
CA ILE A 118 -10.48 -26.37 -2.50
C ILE A 118 -11.38 -27.58 -2.81
N ALA A 119 -12.71 -27.38 -2.84
CA ALA A 119 -13.70 -28.42 -3.07
C ALA A 119 -14.18 -28.52 -4.53
N SER A 120 -13.61 -27.75 -5.46
CA SER A 120 -14.01 -27.78 -6.87
C SER A 120 -12.84 -28.15 -7.78
N TYR A 121 -13.12 -29.00 -8.77
CA TYR A 121 -12.21 -29.30 -9.88
C TYR A 121 -12.33 -28.27 -11.02
N GLU A 122 -13.09 -27.18 -10.83
CA GLU A 122 -13.26 -26.10 -11.81
C GLU A 122 -11.98 -25.26 -11.87
N LEU A 123 -11.30 -25.31 -13.03
CA LEU A 123 -10.10 -24.52 -13.29
C LEU A 123 -10.46 -23.11 -13.77
N VAL A 124 -9.83 -22.11 -13.18
CA VAL A 124 -10.02 -20.69 -13.49
C VAL A 124 -8.68 -20.00 -13.69
N PHE A 125 -8.66 -18.99 -14.57
CA PHE A 125 -7.51 -18.09 -14.69
C PHE A 125 -7.66 -16.90 -13.74
N LYS A 126 -6.71 -16.73 -12.82
CA LYS A 126 -6.63 -15.56 -11.93
C LYS A 126 -5.45 -14.67 -12.32
N THR A 127 -5.56 -13.36 -12.08
CA THR A 127 -4.46 -12.42 -12.31
C THR A 127 -3.40 -12.56 -11.22
N ALA A 128 -2.13 -12.58 -11.61
CA ALA A 128 -0.99 -12.56 -10.71
C ALA A 128 -0.68 -11.13 -10.27
N TYR A 129 -0.48 -10.95 -8.97
CA TYR A 129 -0.13 -9.68 -8.35
C TYR A 129 1.15 -9.82 -7.52
N GLY A 130 1.97 -8.78 -7.50
CA GLY A 130 2.94 -8.56 -6.42
C GLY A 130 2.33 -7.67 -5.35
N SER A 131 2.68 -7.86 -4.09
CA SER A 131 2.26 -6.97 -3.01
C SER A 131 3.35 -6.79 -1.95
N CYS A 132 3.28 -5.68 -1.23
CA CYS A 132 4.08 -5.42 -0.05
C CYS A 132 3.25 -4.62 0.95
N THR A 133 3.40 -4.93 2.23
CA THR A 133 2.70 -4.27 3.34
C THR A 133 3.70 -3.91 4.44
N SER A 134 3.47 -2.80 5.12
CA SER A 134 4.27 -2.40 6.29
C SER A 134 3.93 -3.23 7.54
N ILE A 135 2.77 -3.89 7.54
CA ILE A 135 2.35 -4.81 8.60
C ILE A 135 3.08 -6.13 8.34
N LYS A 136 4.00 -6.52 9.23
CA LYS A 136 4.47 -7.90 9.27
C LYS A 136 3.34 -8.73 9.87
N ASP A 137 2.86 -9.70 9.12
CA ASP A 137 2.01 -10.79 9.65
C ASP A 137 2.75 -11.53 10.78
#